data_AF-A0A7J4GGI7-F1
#
_entry.id   AF-A0A7J4GGI7-F1
#
_cell.length_a   1.000
_cell.length_b   1.000
_cell.length_c   1.000
_cell.angle_alpha   90.00
_cell.angle_beta   90.00
_cell.angle_gamma   90.00
#
_symmetry.space_group_name_H-M   'P 1'
#
loop_
_entity.id
_entity.type
_entity.pdbx_description
1 polymer ?
#
loop_
_entity_poly.entity_id
_entity_poly.type
_entity_poly.pdbx_seq_one_letter_code
_entity_poly.pdbx_strand_id
1 'polypeptide(L)'
;KNTGESTLGFNNLNLSEGDRITLQVADNYQVQGVVEADSLDVLLTSLGDQIIGEGLFSEASVSSGLLTLKGFSDGSAMALVTATLEAPLYNDLIFAGAGNDKVYGGLGDDKLYGGEGHDELYGSEQNDKLFGEGGGDSLYGGSGDDELDGGSGADMLNGESGTDILRGGEGDDVLFGLTGNDQLFGAEDNDKLYGGSGNDELDGGDGDDRLNGGNNQDILKGGLGDD
;
A
#
# COMPACT_ATOMS: atom_id res chain seq x y z
N LYS A 1 -38.91 1.31 6.25
CA LYS A 1 -38.82 0.12 5.36
C LYS A 1 -38.04 0.58 4.14
N ASN A 2 -36.77 0.21 4.02
CA ASN A 2 -36.00 0.53 2.82
C ASN A 2 -36.53 -0.38 1.70
N THR A 3 -37.34 0.20 0.81
CA THR A 3 -37.75 -0.39 -0.48
C THR A 3 -36.82 0.12 -1.59
N GLY A 4 -35.56 0.39 -1.23
CA GLY A 4 -34.62 1.17 -2.03
C GLY A 4 -33.51 0.33 -2.63
N GLU A 5 -32.37 0.97 -2.87
CA GLU A 5 -31.13 0.37 -3.34
C GLU A 5 -30.11 0.41 -2.20
N SER A 6 -29.24 -0.60 -2.13
CA SER A 6 -28.08 -0.62 -1.24
C SER A 6 -26.83 -0.78 -2.08
N THR A 7 -25.88 0.14 -1.94
CA THR A 7 -24.63 0.13 -2.71
C THR A 7 -23.44 -0.08 -1.79
N LEU A 8 -22.58 -1.03 -2.13
CA LEU A 8 -21.29 -1.30 -1.49
C LEU A 8 -20.18 -0.91 -2.46
N GLY A 9 -19.23 -0.09 -2.01
CA GLY A 9 -18.11 0.38 -2.84
C GLY A 9 -16.80 -0.31 -2.49
N PHE A 10 -16.13 -0.82 -3.52
CA PHE A 10 -14.84 -1.51 -3.46
C PHE A 10 -13.77 -0.84 -4.33
N ASN A 11 -14.15 0.18 -5.09
CA ASN A 11 -13.34 0.86 -6.10
C ASN A 11 -12.18 1.70 -5.56
N ASN A 12 -12.12 1.93 -4.24
CA ASN A 12 -11.05 2.68 -3.58
C ASN A 12 -10.27 1.79 -2.59
N LEU A 13 -10.40 0.47 -2.70
CA LEU A 13 -9.82 -0.48 -1.77
C LEU A 13 -8.57 -1.18 -2.33
N ASN A 14 -8.04 -0.70 -3.48
CA ASN A 14 -6.83 -1.20 -4.15
C ASN A 14 -6.75 -2.74 -4.25
N LEU A 15 -7.88 -3.40 -4.46
CA LEU A 15 -7.92 -4.85 -4.38
C LEU A 15 -7.10 -5.50 -5.52
N SER A 16 -6.19 -6.40 -5.15
CA SER A 16 -5.28 -7.13 -6.04
C SER A 16 -5.72 -8.58 -6.23
N GLU A 17 -5.13 -9.29 -7.19
CA GLU A 17 -5.38 -10.73 -7.37
C GLU A 17 -5.03 -11.50 -6.09
N GLY A 18 -5.99 -12.21 -5.51
CA GLY A 18 -5.83 -12.93 -4.24
C GLY A 18 -6.65 -12.36 -3.08
N ASP A 19 -7.13 -11.12 -3.21
CA ASP A 19 -7.93 -10.48 -2.16
C ASP A 19 -9.30 -11.11 -1.97
N ARG A 20 -9.71 -11.32 -0.71
CA ARG A 20 -11.00 -11.95 -0.39
C ARG A 20 -12.03 -10.95 0.10
N ILE A 21 -13.18 -10.92 -0.57
CA ILE A 21 -14.36 -10.18 -0.16
C ILE A 21 -15.35 -11.16 0.47
N THR A 22 -15.79 -10.87 1.70
CA THR A 22 -16.92 -11.55 2.36
C THR A 22 -18.07 -10.58 2.50
N LEU A 23 -19.24 -10.93 1.96
CA LEU A 23 -20.47 -10.19 2.19
C LEU A 23 -21.35 -10.95 3.17
N GLN A 24 -21.55 -10.38 4.34
CA GLN A 24 -22.56 -10.84 5.29
C GLN A 24 -23.92 -10.26 4.88
N VAL A 25 -24.88 -11.15 4.63
CA VAL A 25 -26.25 -10.82 4.24
C VAL A 25 -27.21 -11.36 5.28
N ALA A 26 -27.96 -10.47 5.93
CA ALA A 26 -28.74 -10.79 7.13
C ALA A 26 -27.86 -11.49 8.20
N ASP A 27 -28.46 -12.08 9.23
CA ASP A 27 -27.72 -12.66 10.35
C ASP A 27 -27.16 -14.07 10.06
N ASN A 28 -27.47 -14.68 8.90
CA ASN A 28 -27.27 -16.11 8.67
C ASN A 28 -26.79 -16.51 7.27
N TYR A 29 -26.52 -15.56 6.36
CA TYR A 29 -26.03 -15.87 5.02
C TYR A 29 -24.76 -15.09 4.70
N GLN A 30 -23.77 -15.79 4.14
CA GLN A 30 -22.50 -15.19 3.72
C GLN A 30 -22.19 -15.65 2.30
N VAL A 31 -21.69 -14.72 1.49
CA VAL A 31 -21.04 -15.04 0.22
C VAL A 31 -19.61 -14.54 0.26
N GLN A 32 -18.71 -15.30 -0.36
CA GLN A 32 -17.28 -15.01 -0.36
C GLN A 32 -16.73 -15.22 -1.76
N GLY A 33 -15.70 -14.46 -2.10
CA GLY A 33 -14.95 -14.68 -3.32
C GLY A 33 -13.63 -13.95 -3.30
N VAL A 34 -12.74 -14.41 -4.17
CA VAL A 34 -11.37 -13.94 -4.30
C VAL A 34 -11.26 -13.14 -5.59
N VAL A 35 -10.56 -12.02 -5.56
CA VAL A 35 -10.27 -11.22 -6.75
C VAL A 35 -9.33 -12.05 -7.61
N GLU A 36 -9.76 -12.36 -8.83
CA GLU A 36 -8.92 -12.96 -9.86
C GLU A 36 -8.34 -11.84 -10.74
N ALA A 37 -7.25 -12.12 -11.47
CA ALA A 37 -6.56 -11.17 -12.34
C ALA A 37 -7.53 -10.22 -13.10
N ASP A 38 -7.38 -8.93 -12.85
CA ASP A 38 -8.03 -7.80 -13.54
C ASP A 38 -9.57 -7.77 -13.57
N SER A 39 -10.27 -8.36 -12.60
CA SER A 39 -11.73 -8.24 -12.63
C SER A 39 -12.46 -8.25 -11.29
N LEU A 40 -12.23 -7.20 -10.51
CA LEU A 40 -13.08 -6.84 -9.38
C LEU A 40 -14.58 -6.84 -9.76
N ASP A 41 -14.96 -6.28 -10.92
CA ASP A 41 -16.35 -6.26 -11.36
C ASP A 41 -16.92 -7.67 -11.63
N VAL A 42 -16.11 -8.62 -12.12
CA VAL A 42 -16.53 -10.02 -12.30
C VAL A 42 -16.72 -10.70 -10.95
N LEU A 43 -15.80 -10.50 -10.00
CA LEU A 43 -15.97 -11.01 -8.64
C LEU A 43 -17.27 -10.46 -8.03
N LEU A 44 -17.46 -9.15 -8.04
CA LEU A 44 -18.65 -8.50 -7.49
C LEU A 44 -19.94 -8.98 -8.18
N THR A 45 -19.88 -9.26 -9.50
CA THR A 45 -21.03 -9.80 -10.24
C THR A 45 -21.37 -11.19 -9.75
N SER A 46 -20.37 -12.06 -9.58
CA SER A 46 -20.53 -13.42 -9.04
C SER A 46 -21.10 -13.41 -7.61
N LEU A 47 -20.61 -12.52 -6.75
CA LEU A 47 -21.16 -12.33 -5.40
C LEU A 47 -22.60 -11.82 -5.44
N GLY A 48 -22.91 -10.86 -6.31
CA GLY A 48 -24.26 -10.37 -6.54
C GLY A 48 -25.22 -11.49 -6.96
N ASP A 49 -24.82 -12.33 -7.92
CA ASP A 49 -25.63 -13.45 -8.40
C ASP A 49 -25.90 -14.49 -7.31
N GLN A 50 -24.92 -14.80 -6.45
CA GLN A 50 -25.12 -15.69 -5.30
C GLN A 50 -26.13 -15.11 -4.28
N ILE A 51 -26.12 -13.80 -4.06
CA ILE A 51 -27.08 -13.12 -3.19
C ILE A 51 -28.50 -13.15 -3.79
N ILE A 52 -28.62 -12.97 -5.11
CA ILE A 52 -29.90 -13.06 -5.82
C ILE A 52 -30.44 -14.49 -5.82
N GLY A 53 -29.56 -15.49 -5.93
CA GLY A 53 -29.91 -16.91 -5.85
C GLY A 53 -30.64 -17.30 -4.55
N GLU A 54 -30.32 -16.64 -3.44
CA GLU A 54 -31.02 -16.84 -2.15
C GLU A 54 -32.37 -16.13 -2.05
N GLY A 55 -32.75 -15.32 -3.04
CA GLY A 55 -34.04 -14.64 -3.07
C GLY A 55 -34.20 -13.54 -2.01
N LEU A 56 -33.09 -12.97 -1.54
CA LEU A 56 -33.08 -11.87 -0.56
C LEU A 56 -33.18 -10.48 -1.21
N PHE A 57 -32.83 -10.40 -2.50
CA PHE A 57 -32.88 -9.20 -3.33
C PHE A 57 -33.49 -9.53 -4.71
N SER A 58 -33.99 -8.51 -5.40
CA SER A 58 -34.64 -8.66 -6.71
C SER A 58 -33.67 -8.50 -7.88
N GLU A 59 -32.63 -7.70 -7.70
CA GLU A 59 -31.63 -7.39 -8.73
C GLU A 59 -30.28 -7.04 -8.07
N ALA A 60 -29.19 -7.48 -8.70
CA ALA A 60 -27.83 -7.04 -8.41
C ALA A 60 -27.24 -6.44 -9.68
N SER A 61 -26.52 -5.32 -9.54
CA SER A 61 -25.81 -4.69 -10.65
C SER A 61 -24.45 -4.21 -10.18
N VAL A 62 -23.44 -4.37 -11.04
CA VAL A 62 -22.06 -3.97 -10.78
C VAL A 62 -21.60 -2.98 -11.83
N SER A 63 -20.91 -1.94 -11.38
CA SER A 63 -20.22 -1.00 -12.27
C SER A 63 -19.07 -0.35 -11.52
N SER A 64 -17.85 -0.47 -12.05
CA SER A 64 -16.70 0.30 -11.57
C SER A 64 -16.44 0.09 -10.07
N GLY A 65 -16.42 -1.18 -9.63
CA GLY A 65 -16.19 -1.58 -8.25
C GLY A 65 -17.35 -1.30 -7.28
N LEU A 66 -18.54 -0.93 -7.79
CA LEU A 66 -19.74 -0.71 -6.97
C LEU A 66 -20.72 -1.86 -7.16
N LEU A 67 -21.04 -2.59 -6.09
CA LEU A 67 -22.12 -3.57 -6.07
C LEU A 67 -23.40 -2.90 -5.55
N THR A 68 -24.43 -2.82 -6.39
CA THR A 68 -25.76 -2.30 -6.03
C THR A 68 -26.79 -3.42 -5.99
N LEU A 69 -27.52 -3.52 -4.88
CA LEU A 69 -28.56 -4.51 -4.62
C LEU A 69 -29.93 -3.82 -4.46
N LYS A 70 -30.97 -4.33 -5.13
CA LYS A 70 -32.33 -3.77 -5.07
C LYS A 70 -33.29 -4.66 -4.30
N GLY A 71 -34.13 -4.05 -3.46
CA GLY A 71 -35.20 -4.74 -2.76
C GLY A 71 -36.36 -5.18 -3.67
N PHE A 72 -37.31 -5.94 -3.13
CA PHE A 72 -38.53 -6.31 -3.84
C PHE A 72 -39.56 -5.16 -3.86
N SER A 73 -40.35 -5.07 -4.92
CA SER A 73 -41.40 -4.04 -5.12
C SER A 73 -42.68 -4.29 -4.29
N ASP A 74 -42.75 -5.41 -3.58
CA ASP A 74 -43.89 -5.85 -2.77
C ASP A 74 -43.94 -5.22 -1.36
N GLY A 75 -42.97 -4.38 -1.00
CA GLY A 75 -42.89 -3.72 0.30
C GLY A 75 -42.24 -4.58 1.40
N SER A 76 -41.63 -5.71 1.04
CA SER A 76 -40.73 -6.47 1.89
C SER A 76 -39.53 -5.62 2.33
N ALA A 77 -39.07 -5.82 3.57
CA ALA A 77 -37.89 -5.12 4.06
C ALA A 77 -36.63 -5.74 3.42
N MET A 78 -35.71 -4.89 2.94
CA MET A 78 -34.41 -5.36 2.47
C MET A 78 -33.60 -5.96 3.61
N ALA A 79 -32.90 -7.05 3.31
CA ALA A 79 -31.85 -7.57 4.19
C ALA A 79 -30.73 -6.53 4.33
N LEU A 80 -30.10 -6.46 5.50
CA LEU A 80 -28.87 -5.71 5.66
C LEU A 80 -27.73 -6.48 4.99
N VAL A 81 -26.90 -5.77 4.23
CA VAL A 81 -25.65 -6.32 3.69
C VAL A 81 -24.50 -5.50 4.22
N THR A 82 -23.53 -6.17 4.82
CA THR A 82 -22.26 -5.57 5.22
C THR A 82 -21.14 -6.31 4.52
N ALA A 83 -20.23 -5.57 3.92
CA ALA A 83 -18.99 -6.13 3.43
C ALA A 83 -17.98 -6.20 4.56
N THR A 84 -17.24 -7.30 4.61
CA THR A 84 -15.98 -7.42 5.31
C THR A 84 -14.96 -7.78 4.24
N LEU A 85 -13.98 -6.92 4.05
CA LEU A 85 -12.76 -7.39 3.41
C LEU A 85 -12.14 -8.34 4.42
N GLU A 86 -12.10 -9.62 4.06
CA GLU A 86 -11.22 -10.53 4.78
C GLU A 86 -9.84 -10.25 4.23
N ALA A 87 -9.30 -9.10 4.65
CA ALA A 87 -7.93 -8.71 4.41
C ALA A 87 -7.09 -9.95 4.68
N PRO A 88 -6.40 -10.48 3.69
CA PRO A 88 -5.10 -10.98 4.02
C PRO A 88 -4.23 -9.70 4.27
N LEU A 89 -3.26 -9.57 5.16
CA LEU A 89 -2.20 -10.49 5.56
C LEU A 89 -1.58 -11.26 4.38
N TYR A 90 -1.83 -10.89 3.13
CA TYR A 90 -1.07 -11.44 2.02
C TYR A 90 -0.04 -10.40 1.69
N ASN A 91 1.12 -10.68 2.25
CA ASN A 91 2.39 -10.22 1.78
C ASN A 91 2.46 -10.46 0.26
N ASP A 92 2.25 -9.42 -0.52
CA ASP A 92 2.31 -9.45 -1.96
C ASP A 92 3.77 -9.42 -2.44
N LEU A 93 4.02 -9.98 -3.62
CA LEU A 93 5.32 -9.94 -4.29
C LEU A 93 5.12 -9.39 -5.69
N ILE A 94 5.48 -8.12 -5.89
CA ILE A 94 5.20 -7.36 -7.11
C ILE A 94 6.52 -7.01 -7.82
N PHE A 95 6.56 -7.22 -9.13
CA PHE A 95 7.67 -6.80 -10.01
C PHE A 95 7.10 -5.93 -11.15
N ALA A 96 7.46 -4.65 -11.20
CA ALA A 96 6.98 -3.71 -12.21
C ALA A 96 7.73 -3.89 -13.54
N GLY A 97 9.06 -3.98 -13.47
CA GLY A 97 9.90 -4.47 -14.56
C GLY A 97 10.74 -3.39 -15.21
N ALA A 98 10.34 -2.89 -16.37
CA ALA A 98 11.11 -1.87 -17.07
C ALA A 98 10.19 -0.79 -17.61
N GLY A 99 10.64 0.46 -17.55
CA GLY A 99 9.81 1.63 -17.76
C GLY A 99 9.53 2.33 -16.44
N ASN A 100 8.82 3.45 -16.50
CA ASN A 100 8.47 4.22 -15.31
C ASN A 100 7.12 3.71 -14.80
N ASP A 101 7.13 3.05 -13.65
CA ASP A 101 6.00 2.33 -13.10
C ASP A 101 5.44 2.98 -11.82
N LYS A 102 4.20 2.61 -11.50
CA LYS A 102 3.52 3.01 -10.27
C LYS A 102 2.94 1.79 -9.59
N VAL A 103 3.41 1.48 -8.39
CA VAL A 103 3.14 0.22 -7.67
C VAL A 103 2.57 0.51 -6.29
N TYR A 104 1.58 -0.27 -5.88
CA TYR A 104 0.96 -0.22 -4.56
C TYR A 104 0.94 -1.63 -3.96
N GLY A 105 1.45 -1.78 -2.74
CA GLY A 105 1.42 -3.01 -1.94
C GLY A 105 0.04 -3.23 -1.34
N GLY A 106 -0.41 -2.28 -0.52
CA GLY A 106 -1.77 -2.26 -0.01
C GLY A 106 -1.83 -2.68 1.46
N LEU A 107 -2.42 -3.83 1.76
CA LEU A 107 -2.53 -4.33 3.13
C LEU A 107 -1.68 -5.59 3.26
N GLY A 108 -0.78 -5.64 4.24
CA GLY A 108 0.08 -6.80 4.47
C GLY A 108 1.54 -6.43 4.49
N ASP A 109 2.43 -7.39 4.81
CA ASP A 109 3.87 -7.11 4.77
C ASP A 109 4.38 -7.40 3.34
N ASP A 110 4.36 -6.40 2.46
CA ASP A 110 4.53 -6.58 1.02
C ASP A 110 6.00 -6.50 0.56
N LYS A 111 6.25 -6.95 -0.68
CA LYS A 111 7.53 -6.84 -1.35
C LYS A 111 7.38 -6.31 -2.78
N LEU A 112 7.87 -5.10 -3.01
CA LEU A 112 7.72 -4.36 -4.26
C LEU A 112 9.08 -4.16 -4.93
N TYR A 113 9.15 -4.41 -6.23
CA TYR A 113 10.31 -4.15 -7.07
C TYR A 113 9.92 -3.25 -8.24
N GLY A 114 10.53 -2.07 -8.34
CA GLY A 114 10.35 -1.11 -9.44
C GLY A 114 10.99 -1.63 -10.72
N GLY A 115 12.29 -1.81 -10.69
CA GLY A 115 13.06 -2.32 -11.82
C GLY A 115 13.83 -1.20 -12.50
N GLU A 116 13.86 -1.18 -13.82
CA GLU A 116 14.59 -0.14 -14.56
C GLU A 116 13.64 1.00 -14.93
N GLY A 117 13.84 2.23 -14.46
CA GLY A 117 12.96 3.33 -14.80
C GLY A 117 13.04 4.54 -13.89
N HIS A 118 11.88 5.12 -13.61
CA HIS A 118 11.71 6.16 -12.61
C HIS A 118 10.37 5.82 -11.98
N ASP A 119 10.42 5.11 -10.88
CA ASP A 119 9.30 4.36 -10.34
C ASP A 119 8.73 5.01 -9.09
N GLU A 120 7.45 4.76 -8.84
CA GLU A 120 6.72 5.27 -7.68
C GLU A 120 6.12 4.09 -6.91
N LEU A 121 6.73 3.73 -5.77
CA LEU A 121 6.36 2.55 -4.97
C LEU A 121 5.72 2.97 -3.65
N TYR A 122 4.63 2.31 -3.29
CA TYR A 122 3.86 2.56 -2.07
C TYR A 122 3.62 1.26 -1.30
N GLY A 123 4.22 1.10 -0.11
CA GLY A 123 3.95 -0.03 0.79
C GLY A 123 2.53 0.03 1.36
N SER A 124 2.22 1.16 2.00
CA SER A 124 0.93 1.55 2.59
C SER A 124 0.76 1.14 4.06
N GLU A 125 0.25 -0.05 4.39
CA GLU A 125 0.11 -0.47 5.78
C GLU A 125 0.83 -1.78 6.06
N GLN A 126 1.30 -1.93 7.30
CA GLN A 126 2.13 -3.02 7.79
C GLN A 126 3.59 -2.91 7.29
N ASN A 127 4.40 -3.97 7.46
CA ASN A 127 5.86 -3.87 7.33
C ASN A 127 6.31 -4.26 5.92
N ASP A 128 6.62 -3.28 5.10
CA ASP A 128 6.86 -3.46 3.68
C ASP A 128 8.35 -3.48 3.33
N LYS A 129 8.64 -4.06 2.15
CA LYS A 129 9.97 -4.04 1.54
C LYS A 129 9.88 -3.48 0.12
N LEU A 130 10.45 -2.30 -0.10
CA LEU A 130 10.42 -1.60 -1.38
C LEU A 130 11.84 -1.52 -1.96
N PHE A 131 11.99 -1.89 -3.23
CA PHE A 131 13.24 -1.83 -3.98
C PHE A 131 13.01 -1.03 -5.27
N GLY A 132 13.63 0.14 -5.40
CA GLY A 132 13.62 0.94 -6.64
C GLY A 132 14.37 0.25 -7.77
N GLU A 133 15.57 -0.24 -7.45
CA GLU A 133 16.54 -0.88 -8.35
C GLU A 133 17.28 0.13 -9.24
N GLY A 134 16.79 0.44 -10.43
CA GLY A 134 17.50 1.22 -11.43
C GLY A 134 16.77 2.50 -11.82
N GLY A 135 17.43 3.63 -11.68
CA GLY A 135 16.94 4.95 -12.04
C GLY A 135 16.48 5.76 -10.84
N GLY A 136 15.87 6.92 -11.07
CA GLY A 136 15.56 7.87 -9.99
C GLY A 136 14.13 7.69 -9.48
N ASP A 137 13.99 7.03 -8.35
CA ASP A 137 12.74 6.46 -7.85
C ASP A 137 12.16 7.25 -6.67
N SER A 138 10.89 6.99 -6.36
CA SER A 138 10.18 7.54 -5.20
C SER A 138 9.50 6.42 -4.43
N LEU A 139 10.00 6.13 -3.23
CA LEU A 139 9.54 5.05 -2.37
C LEU A 139 8.86 5.61 -1.11
N TYR A 140 7.67 5.10 -0.82
CA TYR A 140 6.86 5.48 0.34
C TYR A 140 6.51 4.21 1.15
N GLY A 141 7.06 4.08 2.35
CA GLY A 141 6.82 2.94 3.25
C GLY A 141 5.38 2.93 3.75
N GLY A 142 5.02 3.93 4.53
CA GLY A 142 3.65 4.15 4.99
C GLY A 142 3.52 3.95 6.49
N SER A 143 2.80 2.94 6.92
CA SER A 143 2.63 2.65 8.34
C SER A 143 3.10 1.26 8.69
N GLY A 144 4.09 1.15 9.55
CA GLY A 144 4.75 -0.12 9.85
C GLY A 144 6.25 0.09 9.92
N ASP A 145 6.98 -0.96 10.30
CA ASP A 145 8.43 -0.93 10.31
C ASP A 145 8.95 -1.35 8.92
N ASP A 146 9.23 -0.39 8.05
CA ASP A 146 9.47 -0.62 6.61
C ASP A 146 10.97 -0.73 6.26
N GLU A 147 11.27 -1.40 5.14
CA GLU A 147 12.61 -1.43 4.54
C GLU A 147 12.58 -0.92 3.10
N LEU A 148 13.22 0.22 2.86
CA LEU A 148 13.28 0.90 1.56
C LEU A 148 14.74 0.91 1.05
N ASP A 149 14.92 0.57 -0.22
CA ASP A 149 16.21 0.56 -0.93
C ASP A 149 16.02 1.24 -2.30
N GLY A 150 16.65 2.41 -2.50
CA GLY A 150 16.57 3.17 -3.75
C GLY A 150 17.29 2.45 -4.89
N GLY A 151 18.54 2.11 -4.65
CA GLY A 151 19.35 1.32 -5.58
C GLY A 151 20.35 2.22 -6.30
N SER A 152 20.16 2.44 -7.60
CA SER A 152 21.05 3.30 -8.38
C SER A 152 20.26 4.42 -9.03
N GLY A 153 20.67 5.67 -8.85
CA GLY A 153 19.92 6.82 -9.32
C GLY A 153 19.86 7.90 -8.25
N ALA A 154 19.12 8.97 -8.52
CA ALA A 154 18.86 9.97 -7.50
C ALA A 154 17.45 9.75 -6.98
N ASP A 155 17.36 9.16 -5.79
CA ASP A 155 16.15 8.60 -5.22
C ASP A 155 15.55 9.48 -4.12
N MET A 156 14.25 9.28 -3.89
CA MET A 156 13.52 9.86 -2.77
C MET A 156 12.86 8.76 -1.96
N LEU A 157 13.30 8.58 -0.71
CA LEU A 157 12.76 7.56 0.19
C LEU A 157 12.05 8.23 1.37
N ASN A 158 10.86 7.76 1.69
CA ASN A 158 10.07 8.23 2.83
C ASN A 158 9.53 7.02 3.64
N GLY A 159 10.03 6.83 4.86
CA GLY A 159 9.58 5.77 5.77
C GLY A 159 8.17 6.01 6.32
N GLU A 160 7.84 7.29 6.55
CA GLU A 160 6.58 7.73 7.14
C GLU A 160 6.41 7.39 8.63
N SER A 161 5.80 6.26 8.98
CA SER A 161 5.48 5.97 10.38
C SER A 161 5.85 4.56 10.78
N GLY A 162 6.72 4.45 11.78
CA GLY A 162 7.22 3.19 12.29
C GLY A 162 8.73 3.23 12.39
N THR A 163 9.36 2.11 12.70
CA THR A 163 10.82 2.04 12.84
C THR A 163 11.41 1.60 11.50
N ASP A 164 11.80 2.57 10.68
CA ASP A 164 12.10 2.30 9.27
C ASP A 164 13.60 2.14 9.01
N ILE A 165 13.94 1.42 7.94
CA ILE A 165 15.30 1.30 7.40
C ILE A 165 15.29 1.81 5.95
N LEU A 166 16.00 2.92 5.70
CA LEU A 166 16.11 3.54 4.39
C LEU A 166 17.55 3.48 3.88
N ARG A 167 17.75 3.04 2.64
CA ARG A 167 19.04 3.03 1.94
C ARG A 167 18.93 3.76 0.62
N GLY A 168 19.70 4.82 0.44
CA GLY A 168 19.78 5.58 -0.80
C GLY A 168 20.40 4.73 -1.90
N GLY A 169 21.72 4.49 -1.80
CA GLY A 169 22.44 3.63 -2.72
C GLY A 169 23.49 4.42 -3.50
N GLU A 170 23.51 4.26 -4.83
CA GLU A 170 24.37 5.05 -5.71
C GLU A 170 23.61 6.29 -6.20
N GLY A 171 24.03 7.50 -5.81
CA GLY A 171 23.56 8.77 -6.39
C GLY A 171 23.17 9.79 -5.33
N ASP A 172 22.82 11.02 -5.75
CA ASP A 172 22.49 12.09 -4.80
C ASP A 172 21.06 11.91 -4.26
N ASP A 173 20.90 11.25 -3.12
CA ASP A 173 19.61 10.80 -2.59
C ASP A 173 18.98 11.75 -1.55
N VAL A 174 17.69 11.56 -1.30
CA VAL A 174 16.94 12.24 -0.26
C VAL A 174 16.12 11.26 0.56
N LEU A 175 16.48 11.08 1.83
CA LEU A 175 15.87 10.14 2.76
C LEU A 175 15.13 10.88 3.89
N PHE A 176 13.89 10.47 4.16
CA PHE A 176 13.06 10.97 5.26
C PHE A 176 12.57 9.79 6.12
N GLY A 177 12.98 9.72 7.40
CA GLY A 177 12.42 8.76 8.37
C GLY A 177 11.03 9.18 8.86
N LEU A 178 10.87 10.49 9.12
CA LEU A 178 9.67 11.12 9.65
C LEU A 178 9.34 10.73 11.10
N THR A 179 8.58 9.67 11.35
CA THR A 179 8.12 9.34 12.71
C THR A 179 8.50 7.94 13.13
N GLY A 180 9.33 7.82 14.17
CA GLY A 180 9.79 6.53 14.66
C GLY A 180 11.24 6.59 15.06
N ASN A 181 11.89 5.44 15.23
CA ASN A 181 13.33 5.43 15.50
C ASN A 181 14.01 4.85 14.26
N ASP A 182 14.41 5.72 13.35
CA ASP A 182 14.71 5.29 11.99
C ASP A 182 16.20 5.08 11.77
N GLN A 183 16.55 4.23 10.80
CA GLN A 183 17.91 4.05 10.31
C GLN A 183 18.02 4.50 8.86
N LEU A 184 18.78 5.56 8.60
CA LEU A 184 18.97 6.14 7.27
C LEU A 184 20.43 5.99 6.84
N PHE A 185 20.64 5.44 5.65
CA PHE A 185 21.96 5.23 5.04
C PHE A 185 22.00 5.89 3.66
N GLY A 186 22.83 6.92 3.48
CA GLY A 186 23.02 7.58 2.17
C GLY A 186 23.80 6.70 1.18
N ALA A 187 24.95 6.23 1.64
CA ALA A 187 25.89 5.35 0.93
C ALA A 187 26.91 6.08 0.05
N GLU A 188 26.78 6.11 -1.28
CA GLU A 188 27.72 6.79 -2.17
C GLU A 188 27.10 8.09 -2.70
N ASP A 189 27.93 9.11 -2.98
CA ASP A 189 27.52 10.43 -3.48
C ASP A 189 26.87 11.33 -2.40
N ASN A 190 26.27 12.47 -2.78
CA ASN A 190 25.97 13.55 -1.83
C ASN A 190 24.50 13.53 -1.39
N ASP A 191 24.27 13.06 -0.16
CA ASP A 191 22.93 12.74 0.28
C ASP A 191 22.31 13.80 1.19
N LYS A 192 20.99 13.72 1.35
CA LYS A 192 20.26 14.46 2.39
C LYS A 192 19.43 13.51 3.23
N LEU A 193 19.79 13.39 4.50
CA LEU A 193 19.13 12.50 5.45
C LEU A 193 18.40 13.33 6.51
N TYR A 194 17.10 13.04 6.67
CA TYR A 194 16.23 13.70 7.64
C TYR A 194 15.57 12.65 8.54
N GLY A 195 16.01 12.54 9.79
CA GLY A 195 15.47 11.58 10.78
C GLY A 195 14.02 11.91 11.12
N GLY A 196 13.80 13.05 11.77
CA GLY A 196 12.45 13.58 11.99
C GLY A 196 12.10 13.60 13.47
N SER A 197 11.29 12.68 13.94
CA SER A 197 10.95 12.56 15.35
C SER A 197 11.14 11.15 15.87
N GLY A 198 11.86 11.04 16.97
CA GLY A 198 12.23 9.80 17.62
C GLY A 198 13.75 9.73 17.67
N ASN A 199 14.34 8.61 18.09
CA ASN A 199 15.78 8.53 18.26
C ASN A 199 16.38 7.87 17.03
N ASP A 200 16.89 8.68 16.11
CA ASP A 200 17.25 8.21 14.77
C ASP A 200 18.76 7.92 14.66
N GLU A 201 19.14 7.03 13.73
CA GLU A 201 20.51 6.76 13.33
C GLU A 201 20.69 7.10 11.86
N LEU A 202 21.54 8.08 11.56
CA LEU A 202 21.83 8.56 10.21
C LEU A 202 23.31 8.31 9.90
N ASP A 203 23.60 7.65 8.78
CA ASP A 203 24.93 7.45 8.22
C ASP A 203 24.96 8.01 6.78
N GLY A 204 25.70 9.10 6.55
CA GLY A 204 25.82 9.73 5.23
C GLY A 204 26.55 8.81 4.25
N GLY A 205 27.77 8.42 4.59
CA GLY A 205 28.57 7.50 3.78
C GLY A 205 29.75 8.19 3.13
N ASP A 206 29.93 8.01 1.83
CA ASP A 206 30.98 8.63 1.03
C ASP A 206 30.38 9.77 0.20
N GLY A 207 30.74 11.03 0.47
CA GLY A 207 30.19 12.18 -0.23
C GLY A 207 30.09 13.41 0.68
N ASP A 208 29.70 14.56 0.14
CA ASP A 208 29.44 15.75 0.94
C ASP A 208 27.96 15.76 1.39
N ASP A 209 27.70 15.16 2.55
CA ASP A 209 26.33 14.86 2.97
C ASP A 209 25.66 15.99 3.76
N ARG A 210 24.34 15.89 3.92
CA ARG A 210 23.57 16.74 4.84
C ARG A 210 22.68 15.90 5.73
N LEU A 211 23.04 15.84 7.01
CA LEU A 211 22.29 15.09 8.01
C LEU A 211 21.53 16.01 8.96
N ASN A 212 20.26 15.68 9.22
CA ASN A 212 19.43 16.35 10.21
C ASN A 212 18.59 15.31 10.98
N GLY A 213 19.01 14.99 12.21
CA GLY A 213 18.27 14.05 13.07
C GLY A 213 16.89 14.55 13.48
N GLY A 214 16.67 15.87 13.58
CA GLY A 214 15.39 16.42 13.98
C GLY A 214 15.19 16.48 15.51
N ASN A 215 14.10 15.90 16.00
CA ASN A 215 13.72 15.94 17.42
C ASN A 215 14.20 14.68 18.14
N ASN A 216 14.56 14.85 19.42
CA ASN A 216 15.00 13.81 20.36
C ASN A 216 16.52 13.52 20.29
N GLN A 217 16.94 12.27 20.51
CA GLN A 217 18.35 11.91 20.68
C GLN A 217 18.81 11.06 19.50
N ASP A 218 19.53 11.72 18.59
CA ASP A 218 19.93 11.11 17.33
C ASP A 218 21.44 10.80 17.29
N ILE A 219 21.80 9.83 16.47
CA ILE A 219 23.18 9.48 16.13
C ILE A 219 23.39 9.88 14.67
N LEU A 220 24.30 10.84 14.43
CA LEU A 220 24.67 11.27 13.08
C LEU A 220 26.13 10.92 12.82
N LYS A 221 26.36 10.14 11.77
CA LYS A 221 27.67 9.83 11.21
C LYS A 221 27.69 10.40 9.80
N GLY A 222 28.44 11.48 9.58
CA GLY A 222 28.58 12.07 8.24
C GLY A 222 29.27 11.09 7.30
N GLY A 223 30.58 10.91 7.47
CA GLY A 223 31.30 9.81 6.84
C GLY A 223 32.60 10.31 6.22
N LEU A 224 32.84 9.99 4.95
CA LEU A 224 33.93 10.57 4.18
C LEU A 224 33.40 11.77 3.38
N GLY A 225 33.86 12.98 3.70
CA GLY A 225 33.49 14.18 2.93
C GLY A 225 33.42 15.40 3.82
N ASP A 226 32.82 16.48 3.29
CA ASP A 226 32.55 17.71 4.02
C ASP A 226 31.05 17.79 4.43
N ASP A 227 30.73 17.22 5.60
CA ASP A 227 29.36 17.07 6.15
C ASP A 227 28.89 18.17 7.13
#